data_AF-A0A0D0BX63-F1
#
_entry.id   AF-A0A0D0BX63-F1
#
_cell.length_a   1.000
_cell.length_b   1.000
_cell.length_c   1.000
_cell.angle_alpha   90.00
_cell.angle_beta   90.00
_cell.angle_gamma   90.00
#
_symmetry.space_group_name_H-M   'P 1'
#
loop_
_entity.id
_entity.type
_entity.pdbx_description
1 polymer ?
#
loop_
_entity_poly.entity_id
_entity_poly.type
_entity_poly.pdbx_seq_one_letter_code
_entity_poly.pdbx_strand_id
1 'polypeptide(L)' 'DEALMQDSRIHEFLDRTLWDLQDNDHPFNGVTVVFGGDFQQMLPVVPKGSPQNIINASLPKSYIWNHISIFSHSK' A
#
# COMPACT_ATOMS: atom_id res chain seq x y z
N ASP A 1 -6.62 -4.23 12.15
CA ASP A 1 -5.22 -3.84 11.92
C ASP A 1 -5.19 -3.00 10.67
N GLU A 2 -4.94 -1.70 10.83
CA GLU A 2 -5.09 -0.72 9.75
C GLU A 2 -3.82 -0.70 8.89
N ALA A 3 -3.71 -1.72 8.01
CA ALA A 3 -2.57 -1.92 7.11
C ALA A 3 -2.24 -0.68 6.25
N LEU A 4 -3.19 0.24 6.10
CA LEU A 4 -3.12 1.42 5.25
C LEU A 4 -2.75 2.71 6.00
N MET A 5 -2.66 2.67 7.34
CA MET A 5 -2.00 3.73 8.12
C MET A 5 -0.47 3.66 8.02
N GLN A 6 0.06 2.56 7.49
CA GLN A 6 1.48 2.35 7.30
C GLN A 6 1.98 3.17 6.11
N ASP A 7 3.23 3.62 6.19
CA ASP A 7 3.90 4.32 5.09
C ASP A 7 3.94 3.41 3.85
N SER A 8 3.65 3.94 2.66
CA SER A 8 3.68 3.19 1.39
C SER A 8 4.98 2.40 1.19
N ARG A 9 6.10 2.90 1.72
CA ARG A 9 7.41 2.22 1.71
C ARG A 9 7.39 0.85 2.38
N ILE A 10 6.53 0.62 3.37
CA ILE A 10 6.42 -0.67 4.05
C ILE A 10 5.84 -1.71 3.08
N HIS A 11 4.86 -1.33 2.27
CA HIS A 11 4.27 -2.21 1.26
C HIS A 11 5.27 -2.51 0.14
N GLU A 12 6.02 -1.51 -0.31
CA GLU A 12 7.09 -1.69 -1.31
C GLU A 12 8.23 -2.56 -0.79
N PHE A 13 8.59 -2.41 0.48
CA PHE A 13 9.58 -3.27 1.12
C PHE A 13 9.08 -4.72 1.22
N LEU A 14 7.81 -4.90 1.57
CA LEU A 14 7.17 -6.23 1.61
C LEU A 14 7.16 -6.88 0.23
N ASP A 15 6.79 -6.14 -0.80
CA ASP A 15 6.79 -6.57 -2.20
C ASP A 15 8.20 -7.00 -2.65
N ARG A 16 9.21 -6.16 -2.41
CA ARG A 16 10.62 -6.49 -2.71
C ARG A 16 11.12 -7.70 -1.94
N THR A 17 10.74 -7.83 -0.68
CA THR A 17 11.12 -8.99 0.15
C THR A 17 10.50 -10.27 -0.40
N LEU A 18 9.26 -10.21 -0.88
CA LEU A 18 8.59 -11.36 -1.51
C LEU A 18 9.16 -11.67 -2.89
N TRP A 19 9.57 -10.67 -3.65
CA TRP A 19 10.26 -10.85 -4.92
C TRP A 19 11.63 -11.52 -4.74
N ASP A 20 12.37 -11.16 -3.69
CA ASP A 20 13.67 -11.79 -3.39
C ASP A 20 13.55 -13.30 -3.05
N LEU A 21 12.36 -13.75 -2.64
CA LEU A 21 12.09 -15.15 -2.32
C LEU A 21 11.67 -15.99 -3.54
N GLN A 22 11.21 -15.39 -4.63
CA GLN A 22 10.76 -16.12 -5.81
C GLN A 22 10.83 -15.25 -7.08
N ASP A 23 11.41 -15.81 -8.14
CA ASP A 23 11.68 -15.13 -9.42
C ASP A 23 10.39 -14.96 -10.25
N ASN A 24 9.55 -14.02 -9.85
CA ASN A 24 8.25 -13.75 -10.47
C ASN A 24 8.02 -12.23 -10.57
N ASP A 25 7.67 -11.76 -11.76
CA ASP A 25 7.50 -10.34 -12.07
C ASP A 25 6.15 -9.76 -11.61
N HIS A 26 5.34 -10.55 -10.89
CA HIS A 26 4.05 -10.10 -10.37
C HIS A 26 4.20 -9.50 -8.96
N PRO A 27 3.48 -8.41 -8.63
CA PRO A 27 3.49 -7.87 -7.28
C PRO A 27 3.01 -8.90 -6.26
N PHE A 28 3.62 -8.87 -5.07
CA PHE A 28 3.55 -9.87 -4.02
C PHE A 28 3.82 -11.28 -4.52
N ASN A 29 4.57 -11.41 -5.61
CA ASN A 29 4.90 -12.69 -6.25
C ASN A 29 3.61 -13.50 -6.59
N GLY A 30 2.55 -12.80 -7.00
CA GLY A 30 1.26 -13.42 -7.35
C GLY A 30 0.41 -13.87 -6.16
N VAL A 31 0.83 -13.57 -4.92
CA VAL A 31 0.03 -13.82 -3.73
C VAL A 31 -1.08 -12.77 -3.63
N THR A 32 -2.32 -13.23 -3.50
CA THR A 32 -3.46 -12.34 -3.25
C THR A 32 -3.35 -11.72 -1.85
N VAL A 33 -2.98 -10.44 -1.78
CA VAL A 33 -2.96 -9.66 -0.53
C VAL A 33 -4.23 -8.81 -0.44
N VAL A 34 -4.96 -8.96 0.66
CA VAL A 34 -6.16 -8.16 0.94
C VAL A 34 -5.81 -7.11 1.99
N PHE A 35 -5.83 -5.84 1.58
CA PHE A 35 -5.70 -4.71 2.49
C PHE A 35 -7.07 -4.38 3.08
N GLY A 36 -7.24 -4.60 4.38
CA GLY A 36 -8.44 -4.20 5.12
C GLY A 36 -8.30 -2.79 5.69
N GLY A 37 -9.18 -1.86 5.30
CA GLY A 37 -9.26 -0.50 5.85
C GLY A 37 -10.21 0.41 5.06
N ASP A 38 -10.62 1.51 5.65
CA ASP A 38 -11.49 2.51 5.01
C ASP A 38 -10.66 3.57 4.26
N PHE A 39 -10.65 3.54 2.92
CA PHE A 39 -9.86 4.46 2.08
C PHE A 39 -10.20 5.93 2.30
N GLN A 40 -11.39 6.22 2.83
CA GLN A 40 -11.82 7.58 3.10
C GLN A 40 -11.33 8.09 4.47
N GLN A 41 -10.74 7.23 5.31
CA GLN A 41 -10.08 7.62 6.57
C GLN A 41 -8.54 7.60 6.50
N MET A 42 -7.97 7.10 5.39
CA MET A 42 -6.57 6.66 5.28
C MET A 42 -5.65 7.70 4.63
N LEU A 43 -5.33 8.76 5.36
CA LEU A 43 -4.07 9.47 5.11
C LEU A 43 -3.03 8.97 6.10
N PRO A 44 -1.86 8.48 5.64
CA PRO A 44 -0.80 8.06 6.55
C PRO A 44 -0.36 9.26 7.39
N VAL A 45 -0.36 9.08 8.71
CA VAL A 45 0.04 10.13 9.64
C VAL A 45 1.56 10.26 9.54
N VAL A 46 2.04 11.31 8.88
CA VAL A 46 3.47 11.68 8.86
C VAL A 46 3.71 12.72 9.97
N PRO A 47 4.33 12.36 11.11
CA PRO A 47 4.58 13.32 12.19
C PRO A 47 5.50 14.44 11.68
N LYS A 48 5.05 15.69 11.80
CA LYS A 48 5.75 16.89 11.26
C LYS A 48 5.91 16.90 9.72
N GLY A 49 5.17 16.06 8.99
CA GLY A 49 5.16 16.05 7.53
C GLY A 49 4.32 17.19 6.96
N SER A 50 4.79 17.79 5.86
CA SER A 50 3.94 18.66 5.04
C SER A 50 2.83 17.82 4.37
N PRO A 51 1.73 18.43 3.89
CA PRO A 51 0.72 17.72 3.10
C PRO A 51 1.31 16.96 1.91
N GLN A 52 2.40 17.47 1.32
CA GLN A 52 3.12 16.79 0.25
C GLN A 52 3.79 15.49 0.73
N ASN A 53 4.32 15.47 1.96
CA ASN A 53 4.92 14.26 2.54
C ASN A 53 3.85 13.19 2.80
N ILE A 54 2.65 13.61 3.23
CA ILE A 54 1.51 12.70 3.43
C ILE A 54 1.10 12.07 2.09
N ILE A 55 0.98 12.87 1.03
CA ILE A 55 0.65 12.37 -0.31
C ILE A 55 1.76 11.44 -0.83
N ASN A 56 3.04 11.77 -0.61
CA ASN A 56 4.15 10.93 -1.04
C ASN A 56 4.25 9.60 -0.28
N ALA A 57 3.88 9.59 1.00
CA ALA A 57 3.81 8.38 1.81
C ALA A 57 2.51 7.57 1.58
N SER A 58 1.57 8.10 0.81
CA SER A 58 0.29 7.44 0.56
C SER A 58 0.41 6.30 -0.46
N LEU A 59 -0.37 5.24 -0.24
CA LEU A 59 -0.44 4.08 -1.13
C LEU A 59 -0.69 4.45 -2.61
N PRO A 60 -1.57 5.43 -2.94
CA PRO A 60 -1.81 5.87 -4.31
C PRO A 60 -0.58 6.39 -5.05
N LYS A 61 0.49 6.77 -4.34
CA LYS A 61 1.74 7.23 -4.96
C LYS A 61 2.70 6.09 -5.29
N SER A 62 2.50 4.91 -4.71
CA SER A 62 3.32 3.72 -4.95
C SER A 62 3.01 3.09 -6.30
N TYR A 63 4.00 2.42 -6.90
CA TYR A 63 3.78 1.62 -8.12
C TYR A 63 2.80 0.46 -7.90
N ILE A 64 2.70 -0.03 -6.67
CA ILE A 64 1.79 -1.11 -6.28
C ILE A 64 0.33 -0.72 -6.53
N TRP A 65 0.00 0.58 -6.45
CA TRP A 65 -1.35 1.08 -6.68
C TRP A 65 -1.96 0.62 -8.01
N ASN A 66 -1.14 0.58 -9.08
CA ASN A 66 -1.59 0.16 -10.41
C ASN A 66 -2.00 -1.33 -10.48
N HIS A 67 -1.66 -2.10 -9.45
CA HIS A 67 -1.94 -3.53 -9.35
C HIS A 67 -2.97 -3.86 -8.27
N ILE A 68 -3.50 -2.84 -7.56
CA ILE A 68 -4.54 -3.02 -6.53
C ILE A 68 -5.92 -2.93 -7.18
N SER A 69 -6.77 -3.90 -6.86
CA SER A 69 -8.20 -3.82 -7.12
C SER A 69 -8.92 -3.34 -5.85
N ILE A 70 -9.58 -2.19 -5.93
CA ILE A 70 -10.32 -1.61 -4.80
C ILE A 70 -11.72 -2.20 -4.78
N PHE A 71 -12.06 -2.89 -3.70
CA PHE A 71 -13.41 -3.37 -3.45
C PHE A 71 -14.08 -2.48 -2.41
N SER A 72 -14.95 -1.57 -2.85
CA SER A 72 -15.83 -0.82 -1.96
C SER A 72 -17.08 -1.64 -1.67
N HIS A 73 -17.36 -1.93 -0.40
CA HIS A 73 -18.66 -2.45 -0.01
C HIS A 73 -19.66 -1.28 -0.02
N SER A 74 -20.29 -1.03 -1.17
CA SER A 74 -21.43 -0.10 -1.24
C SER A 74 -22.58 -0.73 -0.45
N LYS A 75 -22.98 -0.08 0.64
CA LYS A 75 -24.18 -0.43 1.40
C LYS A 75 -25.41 0.24 0.79
#